data_AF-A0A838VD61-F1
#
_entry.id   AF-A0A838VD61-F1
#
_cell.length_a   1.000
_cell.length_b   1.000
_cell.length_c   1.000
_cell.angle_alpha   90.00
_cell.angle_beta   90.00
_cell.angle_gamma   90.00
#
_symmetry.space_group_name_H-M   'P 1'
#
loop_
_entity.id
_entity.type
_entity.pdbx_description
1 polymer ?
#
loop_
_entity_poly.entity_id
_entity_poly.type
_entity_poly.pdbx_seq_one_letter_code
_entity_poly.pdbx_strand_id
1 'polypeptide(L)'
;MSEKCCAGNRQSVEAVMNHLHIADLQHYGCEDLSKDKVVLLGSKLKELYEARLQLLFPNNPCTVSFYEPETDEDLVNYEISFWQKAHEKESAA
;
A
#
# COMPACT_ATOMS: atom_id res chain seq x y z
N MET A 1 -6.02 17.36 -4.64
CA MET A 1 -4.66 17.34 -5.21
C MET A 1 -4.30 16.03 -5.92
N SER A 2 -5.16 15.00 -5.97
CA SER A 2 -4.78 13.65 -6.45
C SER A 2 -4.67 13.47 -7.97
N GLU A 3 -5.54 14.07 -8.80
CA GLU A 3 -5.59 13.77 -10.25
C GLU A 3 -4.37 14.25 -11.05
N LYS A 4 -3.82 15.42 -10.73
CA LYS A 4 -2.71 16.02 -11.49
C LYS A 4 -1.39 15.25 -11.33
N CYS A 5 -1.15 14.63 -10.18
CA CYS A 5 0.08 13.87 -9.93
C CYS A 5 0.10 12.51 -10.64
N CYS A 6 -1.08 11.98 -10.99
CA CYS A 6 -1.25 10.62 -11.50
C CYS A 6 -1.64 10.57 -12.99
N ALA A 7 -1.60 11.70 -13.70
CA ALA A 7 -1.99 11.83 -15.11
C ALA A 7 -3.38 11.23 -15.46
N GLY A 8 -4.30 11.17 -14.48
CA GLY A 8 -5.61 10.53 -14.66
C GLY A 8 -5.60 8.99 -14.66
N ASN A 9 -4.46 8.34 -14.42
CA ASN A 9 -4.37 6.89 -14.26
C ASN A 9 -5.07 6.48 -12.96
N ARG A 10 -6.17 5.71 -13.09
CA ARG A 10 -7.00 5.29 -11.95
C ARG A 10 -6.26 4.39 -10.97
N GLN A 11 -5.37 3.52 -11.45
CA GLN A 11 -4.54 2.70 -10.58
C GLN A 11 -3.66 3.59 -9.72
N SER A 12 -2.94 4.54 -10.33
CA SER A 12 -2.04 5.44 -9.59
C SER A 12 -2.81 6.33 -8.62
N VAL A 13 -3.98 6.84 -9.01
CA VAL A 13 -4.85 7.61 -8.12
C VAL A 13 -5.30 6.77 -6.92
N GLU A 14 -5.80 5.55 -7.16
CA GLU A 14 -6.23 4.67 -6.07
C GLU A 14 -5.07 4.27 -5.16
N ALA A 15 -3.91 3.95 -5.74
CA ALA A 15 -2.71 3.61 -4.97
C ALA A 15 -2.35 4.74 -4.00
N VAL A 16 -2.31 5.99 -4.46
CA VAL A 16 -2.02 7.16 -3.60
C VAL A 16 -3.12 7.41 -2.56
N MET A 17 -4.39 7.24 -2.92
CA MET A 17 -5.50 7.45 -1.99
C MET A 17 -5.60 6.36 -0.91
N ASN A 18 -5.15 5.15 -1.24
CA ASN A 18 -5.19 3.96 -0.40
C ASN A 18 -3.80 3.54 0.09
N HIS A 19 -2.87 4.49 0.14
CA HIS A 19 -1.50 4.30 0.56
C HIS A 19 -1.37 4.59 2.07
N LEU A 20 -0.61 3.75 2.77
CA LEU A 20 -0.29 3.88 4.18
C LEU A 20 1.17 3.49 4.42
N HIS A 21 1.97 4.38 5.00
CA HIS A 21 3.29 4.01 5.51
C HIS A 21 3.14 3.16 6.77
N ILE A 22 3.91 2.08 6.88
CA ILE A 22 3.85 1.18 8.04
C ILE A 22 4.27 1.92 9.32
N ALA A 23 5.21 2.86 9.20
CA ALA A 23 5.65 3.69 10.32
C ALA A 23 4.51 4.56 10.90
N ASP A 24 3.51 4.95 10.10
CA ASP A 24 2.39 5.78 10.55
C ASP A 24 1.42 5.03 11.48
N LEU A 25 1.46 3.70 11.51
CA LEU A 25 0.70 2.89 12.48
C LEU A 25 1.29 2.95 13.89
N GLN A 26 2.57 3.31 13.97
CA GLN A 26 3.24 3.63 15.23
C GLN A 26 3.02 5.12 15.54
N HIS A 27 3.41 5.56 16.72
CA HIS A 27 3.46 7.00 16.99
C HIS A 27 4.71 7.60 16.33
N TYR A 28 4.62 8.88 15.95
CA TYR A 28 5.76 9.62 15.39
C TYR A 28 6.94 9.62 16.36
N GLY A 29 8.13 9.26 15.87
CA GLY A 29 9.35 9.21 16.68
C GLY A 29 9.47 7.95 17.56
N CYS A 30 8.76 6.87 17.25
CA CYS A 30 8.89 5.60 17.95
C CYS A 30 10.33 5.07 17.90
N GLU A 31 11.05 5.14 19.03
CA GLU A 31 12.44 4.65 19.17
C GLU A 31 12.55 3.14 18.95
N ASP A 32 11.44 2.43 19.10
CA ASP A 32 11.33 0.99 18.93
C ASP A 32 11.12 0.55 17.46
N LEU A 33 11.01 1.48 16.52
CA LEU A 33 10.87 1.17 15.11
C LEU A 33 12.13 0.46 14.61
N SER A 34 11.94 -0.70 14.00
CA SER A 34 13.03 -1.53 13.48
C SER A 34 12.53 -2.28 12.25
N LYS A 35 13.46 -2.65 11.36
CA LYS A 35 13.18 -3.37 10.13
C LYS A 35 12.30 -4.59 10.34
N ASP A 36 12.68 -5.47 11.27
CA ASP A 36 11.95 -6.72 11.53
C ASP A 36 10.49 -6.48 11.90
N LYS A 37 10.22 -5.44 12.70
CA LYS A 37 8.85 -5.08 13.09
C LYS A 37 8.07 -4.52 11.90
N VAL A 38 8.69 -3.66 11.09
CA VAL A 38 8.07 -3.06 9.91
C VAL A 38 7.71 -4.12 8.86
N VAL A 39 8.64 -5.03 8.56
CA VAL A 39 8.42 -6.14 7.61
C VAL A 39 7.37 -7.11 8.14
N LEU A 40 7.42 -7.46 9.43
CA LEU A 40 6.42 -8.33 10.05
C LEU A 40 5.01 -7.69 10.00
N LEU A 41 4.89 -6.42 10.37
CA LEU A 41 3.61 -5.72 10.32
C LEU A 41 3.10 -5.56 8.88
N GLY A 42 3.95 -5.12 7.96
CA GLY A 42 3.60 -4.93 6.55
C GLY A 42 3.12 -6.22 5.88
N SER A 43 3.83 -7.33 6.09
CA SER A 43 3.41 -8.64 5.58
C SER A 43 2.06 -9.09 6.14
N LYS A 44 1.79 -8.88 7.43
CA LYS A 44 0.49 -9.21 8.04
C LYS A 44 -0.64 -8.28 7.63
N LEU A 45 -0.36 -7.00 7.43
CA LEU A 45 -1.34 -6.07 6.90
C LEU A 45 -1.69 -6.42 5.45
N LYS A 46 -0.72 -6.82 4.64
CA LYS A 46 -0.97 -7.30 3.28
C LYS A 46 -1.95 -8.48 3.28
N GLU A 47 -1.66 -9.53 4.05
CA GLU A 47 -2.55 -10.70 4.19
C GLU A 47 -3.97 -10.29 4.64
N LEU A 48 -4.06 -9.40 5.65
CA LEU A 48 -5.34 -8.93 6.18
C LEU A 48 -6.12 -8.10 5.16
N TYR A 49 -5.46 -7.20 4.44
CA TYR A 49 -6.07 -6.35 3.42
C TYR A 49 -6.56 -7.21 2.25
N GLU A 50 -5.77 -8.16 1.77
CA GLU A 50 -6.17 -9.09 0.71
C GLU A 50 -7.45 -9.85 1.10
N ALA A 51 -7.46 -10.45 2.30
CA ALA A 51 -8.63 -11.18 2.81
C ALA A 51 -9.85 -10.27 2.99
N ARG A 52 -9.67 -9.08 3.56
CA ARG A 52 -10.76 -8.14 3.84
C ARG A 52 -11.36 -7.57 2.57
N LEU A 53 -10.53 -7.17 1.61
CA LEU A 53 -10.97 -6.62 0.34
C LEU A 53 -11.70 -7.68 -0.49
N GLN A 54 -11.23 -8.93 -0.49
CA GLN A 54 -11.94 -10.04 -1.14
C GLN A 54 -13.34 -10.26 -0.56
N LEU A 55 -13.48 -10.15 0.77
CA LEU A 55 -14.77 -10.28 1.45
C LEU A 55 -15.73 -9.12 1.14
N LEU A 56 -15.22 -7.88 1.13
CA LEU A 56 -16.03 -6.68 0.95
C LEU A 56 -16.40 -6.41 -0.52
N PHE A 57 -15.53 -6.79 -1.45
CA PHE A 57 -15.65 -6.45 -2.87
C PHE A 57 -15.49 -7.70 -3.77
N PRO A 58 -16.36 -8.71 -3.63
CA PRO A 58 -16.20 -9.99 -4.33
C PRO A 58 -16.25 -9.88 -5.87
N ASN A 59 -16.92 -8.85 -6.39
CA ASN A 59 -17.04 -8.60 -7.83
C ASN A 59 -16.02 -7.58 -8.36
N ASN A 60 -15.27 -6.92 -7.48
CA ASN A 60 -14.30 -5.89 -7.80
C ASN A 60 -12.97 -6.24 -7.12
N PRO A 61 -12.25 -7.26 -7.62
CA PRO A 61 -11.06 -7.76 -6.96
C PRO A 61 -9.98 -6.68 -6.92
N CYS A 62 -9.34 -6.52 -5.77
CA CYS A 62 -8.23 -5.59 -5.57
C CYS A 62 -6.89 -6.31 -5.62
N THR A 63 -5.85 -5.55 -5.98
CA THR A 63 -4.45 -5.91 -5.76
C THR A 63 -3.95 -5.14 -4.56
N VAL A 64 -3.23 -5.82 -3.67
CA VAL A 64 -2.57 -5.21 -2.52
C VAL A 64 -1.07 -5.35 -2.71
N SER A 65 -0.37 -4.22 -2.64
CA SER A 65 1.09 -4.16 -2.75
C SER A 65 1.67 -3.77 -1.40
N PHE A 66 2.67 -4.51 -0.95
CA PHE A 66 3.55 -4.11 0.14
C PHE A 66 4.88 -3.75 -0.51
N TYR A 67 5.24 -2.48 -0.48
CA TYR A 67 6.49 -1.97 -1.04
C TYR A 67 7.57 -1.98 0.03
N GLU A 68 8.71 -2.52 -0.36
CA GLU A 68 9.94 -2.51 0.42
C GLU A 68 10.91 -1.53 -0.25
N PRO A 69 11.46 -0.53 0.48
CA PRO A 69 12.38 0.44 -0.07
C PRO A 69 13.70 -0.22 -0.49
N GLU A 70 14.43 0.41 -1.41
CA GLU A 70 15.72 -0.09 -1.88
C GLU A 70 16.77 -0.16 -0.76
N THR A 71 16.63 0.70 0.25
CA THR A 71 17.47 0.74 1.44
C THR A 71 16.65 0.30 2.64
N ASP A 72 17.00 -0.84 3.23
CA ASP A 72 16.28 -1.43 4.36
C ASP A 72 16.25 -0.56 5.63
N GLU A 73 17.15 0.41 5.75
CA GLU A 73 17.21 1.38 6.85
C GLU A 73 16.20 2.53 6.67
N ASP A 74 15.56 2.64 5.50
CA ASP A 74 14.55 3.64 5.21
C ASP A 74 13.18 3.20 5.73
N LEU A 75 13.11 3.01 7.06
CA LEU A 75 11.98 2.39 7.75
C LEU A 75 10.64 3.12 7.53
N VAL A 76 10.69 4.40 7.18
CA VAL A 76 9.49 5.22 6.95
C VAL A 76 8.87 4.99 5.58
N ASN A 77 9.65 4.51 4.60
CA ASN A 77 9.20 4.32 3.22
C ASN A 77 8.65 2.92 2.94
N TYR A 78 8.62 2.02 3.94
CA TYR A 78 7.80 0.83 3.84
C TYR A 78 6.33 1.21 3.82
N GLU A 79 5.60 0.74 2.81
CA GLU A 79 4.22 1.16 2.60
C GLU A 79 3.35 0.02 2.08
N ILE A 80 2.07 0.11 2.40
CA ILE A 80 1.03 -0.73 1.81
C ILE A 80 0.08 0.15 0.99
N SER A 81 -0.22 -0.32 -0.22
CA SER A 81 -1.09 0.37 -1.16
C SER A 81 -2.03 -0.65 -1.82
N PHE A 82 -3.23 -0.23 -2.22
CA PHE A 82 -4.14 -1.10 -2.97
C PHE A 82 -4.98 -0.36 -4.01
N TRP A 83 -5.37 -1.09 -5.04
CA TRP A 83 -6.19 -0.62 -6.16
C TRP A 83 -7.03 -1.75 -6.75
N GLN A 84 -8.05 -1.42 -7.53
CA GLN A 84 -8.85 -2.42 -8.24
C GLN A 84 -8.06 -3.02 -9.42
N LYS A 85 -8.07 -4.34 -9.57
CA LYS A 85 -7.39 -5.06 -10.67
C LYS A 85 -7.82 -4.59 -12.06
N ALA A 86 -9.05 -4.09 -12.19
CA ALA A 86 -9.54 -3.54 -13.45
C ALA A 86 -8.65 -2.39 -13.97
N HIS A 87 -8.05 -1.61 -13.07
CA HIS A 87 -7.23 -0.45 -13.41
C HIS A 87 -5.79 -0.80 -13.83
N GLU A 88 -5.33 -2.04 -13.62
CA GLU A 88 -3.99 -2.48 -14.07
C GLU A 88 -3.88 -2.52 -15.60
N LYS A 89 -4.98 -2.85 -16.28
CA LYS A 89 -5.05 -2.91 -17.74
C LYS A 89 -5.04 -1.54 -18.40
N GLU A 90 -5.48 -0.50 -17.68
CA GLU A 90 -5.47 0.88 -18.15
C GLU A 90 -4.07 1.50 -18.08
N SER A 91 -3.21 1.00 -17.17
CA SER A 91 -1.83 1.47 -17.00
C SER A 91 -0.84 0.93 -18.02
N ALA A 92 -1.18 -0.15 -18.72
CA ALA A 92 -0.30 -0.84 -19.67
C ALA A 92 -0.55 -0.45 -21.15
N ALA A 93 -1.41 0.53 -21.40
CA ALA A 93 -1.78 1.05 -22.72
C ALA A 93 -1.29 2.50 -22.88
#